data_AF-A0A2V8HFJ5-F1
#
_entry.id   AF-A0A2V8HFJ5-F1
#
_cell.length_a   1.000
_cell.length_b   1.000
_cell.length_c   1.000
_cell.angle_alpha   90.00
_cell.angle_beta   90.00
_cell.angle_gamma   90.00
#
_symmetry.space_group_name_H-M   'P 1'
#
loop_
_entity.id
_entity.type
_entity.pdbx_description
1 polymer ?
#
loop_
_entity_poly.entity_id
_entity_poly.type
_entity_poly.pdbx_seq_one_letter_code
_entity_poly.pdbx_strand_id
1 'polypeptide(L)'
;MTSALRAEGAEGDPAWSVRVRSAGRGNEMLVGDLGRPLRLLTLVVALVLVIAAANVANLLLARSYARRPELAIRQSLGAGAARLARQLLIEAALVAIIGTVAAVAAGLAVARWFEIRTVAGGAALDLSIRPNAIVLLFGAALAAIAALAIGLAPALAVTRLSPADVIKRGDGRSTVGRGRLRAWLTVVQMALSLVLLIGAGLFLRTLVNLRSIDPAMLTDRTIAATLNLTLRGYDEARGRQFYDRLLERARMVPGVDAASLAFVLPVTPGGMRENLNARRTDPPVDVPIEFDVVPVSPQFFRTVGIALVQGRDFAGSDTAALPPVAIINERMQQRFWPSGGAVGRTFTAGTDRYTIVGLARDSKYRSLRETPRMTMYLPLAQIYEPTVNLVIRTVLPVEQVVAGLRDAVRAVDSGLPLYNVRTLSEHVERSLYFDRLRARLIASLALLALVLSAAGIYGVVSYNVAQRTREVGIRLALGAERAAILRMLLAGTARLALVGVAVGAGIAAVFARAIESQLFGVSAADPVTLAAAPFILIAVALAATFVPARRATHIDPMLAVRTE
;
A
#
# COMPACT_ATOMS: atom_id res chain seq x y z
N MET A 1 -11.64 -3.40 -36.83
CA MET A 1 -12.54 -2.46 -36.09
C MET A 1 -11.98 -1.05 -35.96
N THR A 2 -10.67 -0.85 -35.75
CA THR A 2 -10.04 0.48 -35.59
C THR A 2 -10.05 1.38 -36.82
N SER A 3 -10.12 0.82 -38.04
CA SER A 3 -10.19 1.58 -39.29
C SER A 3 -11.61 2.02 -39.67
N ALA A 4 -12.64 1.25 -39.27
CA ALA A 4 -14.03 1.51 -39.63
C ALA A 4 -14.59 2.75 -38.90
N LEU A 5 -14.26 2.92 -37.62
CA LEU A 5 -14.72 4.07 -36.81
C LEU A 5 -14.09 5.41 -37.21
N ARG A 6 -13.00 5.40 -38.00
CA ARG A 6 -12.39 6.64 -38.54
C ARG A 6 -13.09 7.13 -39.80
N ALA A 7 -13.78 6.24 -40.52
CA ALA A 7 -14.43 6.57 -41.79
C ALA A 7 -15.86 7.12 -41.58
N GLU A 8 -16.57 6.67 -40.55
CA GLU A 8 -17.96 7.10 -40.28
C GLU A 8 -18.08 8.45 -39.55
N GLY A 9 -16.99 9.05 -39.07
CA GLY A 9 -17.01 10.31 -38.30
C GLY A 9 -16.47 11.54 -39.03
N ALA A 10 -16.16 11.45 -40.32
CA ALA A 10 -15.49 12.53 -41.05
C ALA A 10 -16.44 13.55 -41.71
N GLU A 11 -17.76 13.31 -41.68
CA GLU A 11 -18.75 14.25 -42.22
C GLU A 11 -19.66 14.77 -41.09
N GLY A 12 -19.21 15.83 -40.42
CA GLY A 12 -20.06 16.67 -39.56
C GLY A 12 -19.56 16.83 -38.13
N ASP A 13 -19.05 18.04 -37.83
CA ASP A 13 -18.76 18.62 -36.50
C ASP A 13 -17.33 18.42 -35.91
N PRO A 14 -16.47 19.47 -35.84
CA PRO A 14 -15.06 19.36 -35.43
C PRO A 14 -14.82 19.25 -33.91
N ALA A 15 -15.84 19.00 -33.08
CA ALA A 15 -15.75 19.17 -31.62
C ALA A 15 -15.37 17.91 -30.82
N TRP A 16 -14.98 16.80 -31.47
CA TRP A 16 -14.83 15.50 -30.80
C TRP A 16 -13.51 14.84 -31.24
N SER A 17 -12.68 14.39 -30.30
CA SER A 17 -11.46 13.61 -30.60
C SER A 17 -11.54 12.23 -29.95
N VAL A 18 -11.48 11.19 -30.78
CA VAL A 18 -11.47 9.80 -30.32
C VAL A 18 -10.01 9.36 -30.14
N ARG A 19 -9.58 9.21 -28.89
CA ARG A 19 -8.26 8.63 -28.56
C ARG A 19 -8.39 7.11 -28.42
N VAL A 20 -8.06 6.38 -29.48
CA VAL A 20 -7.94 4.91 -29.43
C VAL A 20 -6.53 4.54 -28.96
N ARG A 21 -6.41 3.67 -27.96
CA ARG A 21 -5.12 3.17 -27.42
C ARG A 21 -5.13 1.65 -27.30
N SER A 22 -3.94 1.05 -27.36
CA SER A 22 -3.77 -0.40 -27.33
C SER A 22 -4.27 -1.03 -26.02
N ALA A 23 -5.15 -2.02 -26.15
CA ALA A 23 -5.68 -2.82 -25.03
C ALA A 23 -4.59 -3.59 -24.25
N GLY A 24 -3.40 -3.79 -24.85
CA GLY A 24 -2.25 -4.43 -24.19
C GLY A 24 -1.67 -3.63 -23.01
N ARG A 25 -2.08 -2.36 -22.82
CA ARG A 25 -1.68 -1.54 -21.66
C ARG A 25 -2.60 -1.70 -20.45
N GLY A 26 -3.65 -2.53 -20.53
CA GLY A 26 -4.65 -2.68 -19.47
C GLY A 26 -5.66 -1.52 -19.42
N ASN A 27 -6.61 -1.61 -18.49
CA ASN A 27 -7.65 -0.59 -18.29
C ASN A 27 -7.03 0.71 -17.73
N GLU A 28 -7.13 1.82 -18.47
CA GLU A 28 -6.47 3.09 -18.17
C GLU A 28 -6.91 3.70 -16.83
N MET A 29 -8.17 3.51 -16.41
CA MET A 29 -8.62 3.92 -15.06
C MET A 29 -7.89 3.11 -13.97
N LEU A 30 -7.78 1.79 -14.14
CA LEU A 30 -7.06 0.93 -13.19
C LEU A 30 -5.55 1.22 -13.19
N VAL A 31 -4.95 1.49 -14.35
CA VAL A 31 -3.52 1.82 -14.48
C VAL A 31 -3.21 3.22 -13.92
N GLY A 32 -4.11 4.18 -14.11
CA GLY A 32 -4.02 5.52 -13.51
C GLY A 32 -4.08 5.47 -11.99
N ASP A 33 -5.05 4.75 -11.44
CA ASP A 33 -5.32 4.68 -10.00
C ASP A 33 -4.36 3.74 -9.24
N LEU A 34 -3.89 2.65 -9.87
CA LEU A 34 -3.01 1.65 -9.22
C LEU A 34 -1.53 1.80 -9.61
N GLY A 35 -1.21 2.50 -10.71
CA GLY A 35 0.15 2.52 -11.25
C GLY A 35 1.19 3.20 -10.36
N ARG A 36 0.84 4.27 -9.63
CA ARG A 36 1.74 4.91 -8.65
C ARG A 36 1.98 4.00 -7.42
N PRO A 37 0.94 3.48 -6.76
CA PRO A 37 1.10 2.52 -5.65
C PRO A 37 1.91 1.26 -6.02
N LEU A 38 1.67 0.68 -7.19
CA LEU A 38 2.38 -0.53 -7.62
C LEU A 38 3.87 -0.26 -7.88
N ARG A 39 4.22 0.89 -8.50
CA ARG A 39 5.61 1.30 -8.67
C ARG A 39 6.33 1.49 -7.34
N LEU A 40 5.65 2.08 -6.36
CA LEU A 40 6.18 2.21 -5.00
C LEU A 40 6.45 0.83 -4.38
N LEU A 41 5.52 -0.10 -4.51
CA LEU A 41 5.70 -1.46 -4.00
C LEU A 41 6.89 -2.16 -4.66
N THR A 42 7.05 -2.02 -5.99
CA THR A 42 8.22 -2.55 -6.71
C THR A 42 9.52 -1.94 -6.19
N LEU A 43 9.56 -0.64 -5.93
CA LEU A 43 10.72 0.03 -5.34
C LEU A 43 11.04 -0.55 -3.95
N VAL A 44 10.02 -0.68 -3.08
CA VAL A 44 10.17 -1.27 -1.74
C VAL A 44 10.73 -2.70 -1.81
N VAL A 45 10.19 -3.53 -2.71
CA VAL A 45 10.69 -4.90 -2.94
C VAL A 45 12.14 -4.89 -3.43
N ALA A 46 12.49 -3.98 -4.34
CA ALA A 46 13.86 -3.83 -4.83
C ALA A 46 14.83 -3.46 -3.69
N LEU A 47 14.43 -2.57 -2.76
CA LEU A 47 15.24 -2.23 -1.59
C LEU A 47 15.46 -3.46 -0.68
N VAL A 48 14.43 -4.27 -0.46
CA VAL A 48 14.55 -5.52 0.31
C VAL A 48 15.50 -6.51 -0.39
N LEU A 49 15.45 -6.61 -1.72
CA LEU A 49 16.37 -7.45 -2.48
C LEU A 49 17.83 -6.97 -2.34
N VAL A 50 18.07 -5.66 -2.33
CA VAL A 50 19.41 -5.11 -2.06
C VAL A 50 19.88 -5.46 -0.66
N ILE A 51 19.01 -5.38 0.35
CA ILE A 51 19.31 -5.81 1.72
C ILE A 51 19.66 -7.30 1.77
N ALA A 52 18.85 -8.14 1.12
CA ALA A 52 19.09 -9.58 1.05
C ALA A 52 20.42 -9.90 0.35
N ALA A 53 20.73 -9.22 -0.76
CA ALA A 53 22.00 -9.37 -1.46
C ALA A 53 23.20 -8.93 -0.62
N ALA A 54 23.09 -7.82 0.12
CA ALA A 54 24.12 -7.37 1.05
C ALA A 54 24.36 -8.40 2.17
N ASN A 55 23.30 -9.01 2.67
CA ASN A 55 23.38 -10.11 3.64
C ASN A 55 24.10 -11.34 3.11
N VAL A 56 23.72 -11.80 1.92
CA VAL A 56 24.38 -12.92 1.26
C VAL A 56 25.86 -12.58 1.09
N ALA A 57 26.20 -11.41 0.53
CA ALA A 57 27.59 -10.97 0.38
C ALA A 57 28.36 -10.97 1.72
N ASN A 58 27.76 -10.48 2.79
CA ASN A 58 28.37 -10.50 4.13
C ASN A 58 28.63 -11.93 4.64
N LEU A 59 27.68 -12.85 4.46
CA LEU A 59 27.82 -14.26 4.84
C LEU A 59 28.87 -14.98 4.00
N LEU A 60 28.96 -14.67 2.70
CA LEU A 60 29.97 -15.23 1.80
C LEU A 60 31.38 -14.83 2.18
N LEU A 61 31.57 -13.55 2.48
CA LEU A 61 32.82 -13.06 3.00
C LEU A 61 33.16 -13.82 4.28
N ALA A 62 32.25 -13.92 5.25
CA ALA A 62 32.48 -14.65 6.50
C ALA A 62 32.85 -16.14 6.30
N ARG A 63 32.09 -16.88 5.48
CA ARG A 63 32.34 -18.30 5.18
C ARG A 63 33.67 -18.53 4.47
N SER A 64 34.02 -17.67 3.51
CA SER A 64 35.26 -17.80 2.74
C SER A 64 36.51 -17.78 3.61
N TYR A 65 36.51 -17.01 4.71
CA TYR A 65 37.63 -16.95 5.65
C TYR A 65 37.68 -18.15 6.59
N ALA A 66 36.54 -18.58 7.13
CA ALA A 66 36.49 -19.72 8.04
C ALA A 66 37.02 -21.00 7.40
N ARG A 67 36.87 -21.14 6.08
CA ARG A 67 37.33 -22.31 5.32
C ARG A 67 38.77 -22.21 4.78
N ARG A 68 39.47 -21.07 4.94
CA ARG A 68 40.85 -20.92 4.42
C ARG A 68 41.84 -21.92 5.02
N PRO A 69 41.85 -22.19 6.34
CA PRO A 69 42.80 -23.14 6.93
C PRO A 69 42.58 -24.56 6.37
N GLU A 70 41.33 -25.01 6.30
CA GLU A 70 40.94 -26.29 5.71
C GLU A 70 41.37 -26.41 4.25
N LEU A 71 41.11 -25.39 3.44
CA LEU A 71 41.47 -25.37 2.02
C LEU A 71 42.99 -25.37 1.82
N ALA A 72 43.74 -24.65 2.66
CA ALA A 72 45.20 -24.64 2.62
C ALA A 72 45.80 -26.00 3.00
N ILE A 73 45.28 -26.67 4.03
CA ILE A 73 45.71 -28.02 4.43
C ILE A 73 45.41 -29.04 3.30
N ARG A 74 44.22 -28.98 2.69
CA ARG A 74 43.90 -29.86 1.55
C ARG A 74 44.80 -29.61 0.34
N GLN A 75 45.14 -28.36 0.08
CA GLN A 75 46.06 -28.01 -1.01
C GLN A 75 47.49 -28.49 -0.72
N SER A 76 47.97 -28.41 0.53
CA SER A 76 49.28 -28.97 0.92
C SER A 76 49.32 -30.50 0.88
N LEU A 77 48.18 -31.17 1.06
CA LEU A 77 48.03 -32.62 0.87
C LEU A 77 47.90 -33.04 -0.61
N GLY A 78 48.05 -32.10 -1.56
CA GLY A 78 48.06 -32.39 -3.01
C GLY A 78 46.71 -32.28 -3.72
N ALA A 79 45.66 -31.74 -3.07
CA ALA A 79 44.39 -31.50 -3.76
C ALA A 79 44.53 -30.39 -4.82
N GLY A 80 44.30 -30.74 -6.10
CA GLY A 80 44.35 -29.77 -7.20
C GLY A 80 43.27 -28.67 -7.09
N ALA A 81 43.61 -27.44 -7.48
CA ALA A 81 42.73 -26.27 -7.36
C ALA A 81 41.38 -26.44 -8.09
N ALA A 82 41.36 -27.15 -9.22
CA ALA A 82 40.12 -27.46 -9.96
C ALA A 82 39.18 -28.39 -9.17
N ARG A 83 39.71 -29.34 -8.39
CA ARG A 83 38.91 -30.25 -7.55
C ARG A 83 38.26 -29.48 -6.41
N LEU A 84 39.01 -28.59 -5.75
CA LEU A 84 38.52 -27.72 -4.67
C LEU A 84 37.48 -26.71 -5.20
N ALA A 85 37.73 -26.09 -6.36
CA ALA A 85 36.78 -25.19 -7.00
C ALA A 85 35.48 -25.89 -7.38
N ARG A 86 35.55 -27.10 -7.96
CA ARG A 86 34.37 -27.90 -8.29
C ARG A 86 33.54 -28.25 -7.07
N GLN A 87 34.17 -28.64 -5.97
CA GLN A 87 33.47 -28.93 -4.72
C GLN A 87 32.72 -27.70 -4.20
N LEU A 88 33.37 -26.53 -4.14
CA LEU A 88 32.76 -25.29 -3.67
C LEU A 88 31.58 -24.84 -4.56
N LEU A 89 31.71 -25.03 -5.87
CA LEU A 89 30.63 -24.75 -6.83
C LEU A 89 29.45 -25.69 -6.65
N ILE A 90 29.67 -26.98 -6.41
CA ILE A 90 28.59 -27.96 -6.15
C ILE A 90 27.87 -27.62 -4.83
N GLU A 91 28.61 -27.33 -3.76
CA GLU A 91 28.03 -26.93 -2.48
C GLU A 91 27.19 -25.64 -2.61
N ALA A 92 27.69 -24.65 -3.34
CA ALA A 92 26.97 -23.41 -3.62
C ALA A 92 25.72 -23.63 -4.48
N ALA A 93 25.83 -24.45 -5.53
CA ALA A 93 24.72 -24.80 -6.41
C ALA A 93 23.61 -25.53 -5.66
N LEU A 94 23.96 -26.49 -4.78
CA LEU A 94 22.98 -27.24 -3.99
C LEU A 94 22.20 -26.32 -3.03
N VAL A 95 22.88 -25.41 -2.33
CA VAL A 95 22.23 -24.41 -1.48
C VAL A 95 21.35 -23.47 -2.31
N ALA A 96 21.79 -23.05 -3.48
CA ALA A 96 21.02 -22.16 -4.35
C ALA A 96 19.77 -22.84 -4.92
N ILE A 97 19.86 -24.11 -5.33
CA ILE A 97 18.72 -24.88 -5.83
C ILE A 97 17.69 -25.06 -4.72
N ILE A 98 18.11 -25.54 -3.54
CA ILE A 98 17.21 -25.72 -2.38
C ILE A 98 16.57 -24.38 -2.00
N GLY A 99 17.37 -23.31 -1.93
CA GLY A 99 16.87 -21.96 -1.64
C GLY A 99 15.88 -21.46 -2.68
N THR A 100 16.12 -21.72 -3.97
CA THR A 100 15.21 -21.32 -5.06
C THR A 100 13.90 -22.08 -4.99
N VAL A 101 13.93 -23.40 -4.80
CA VAL A 101 12.73 -24.23 -4.65
C VAL A 101 11.92 -23.78 -3.43
N ALA A 102 12.58 -23.55 -2.29
CA ALA A 102 11.93 -23.04 -1.09
C ALA A 102 11.32 -21.65 -1.30
N ALA A 103 12.02 -20.74 -1.98
CA ALA A 103 11.54 -19.40 -2.29
C ALA A 103 10.33 -19.43 -3.24
N VAL A 104 10.33 -20.28 -4.26
CA VAL A 104 9.19 -20.47 -5.18
C VAL A 104 7.99 -21.05 -4.42
N ALA A 105 8.19 -22.08 -3.60
CA ALA A 105 7.13 -22.67 -2.79
C ALA A 105 6.52 -21.65 -1.82
N ALA A 106 7.36 -20.88 -1.11
CA ALA A 106 6.93 -19.81 -0.23
C ALA A 106 6.19 -18.69 -1.00
N GLY A 107 6.70 -18.29 -2.16
CA GLY A 107 6.07 -17.29 -3.02
C GLY A 107 4.68 -17.71 -3.50
N LEU A 108 4.53 -18.97 -3.91
CA LEU A 108 3.23 -19.55 -4.28
C LEU A 108 2.26 -19.64 -3.10
N ALA A 109 2.76 -20.02 -1.91
CA ALA A 109 1.94 -20.05 -0.69
C ALA A 109 1.45 -18.66 -0.30
N VAL A 110 2.32 -17.65 -0.36
CA VAL A 110 1.95 -16.24 -0.11
C VAL A 110 0.96 -15.74 -1.14
N ALA A 111 1.17 -16.01 -2.43
CA ALA A 111 0.25 -15.65 -3.50
C ALA A 111 -1.15 -16.24 -3.27
N ARG A 112 -1.24 -17.53 -2.96
CA ARG A 112 -2.51 -18.20 -2.62
C ARG A 112 -3.16 -17.62 -1.38
N TRP A 113 -2.38 -17.35 -0.33
CA TRP A 113 -2.90 -16.73 0.89
C TRP A 113 -3.48 -15.34 0.61
N PHE A 114 -2.82 -14.55 -0.24
CA PHE A 114 -3.34 -13.26 -0.69
C PHE A 114 -4.61 -13.41 -1.52
N GLU A 115 -4.65 -14.33 -2.50
CA GLU A 115 -5.80 -14.59 -3.36
C GLU A 115 -7.06 -14.96 -2.56
N ILE A 116 -6.92 -15.85 -1.56
CA ILE A 116 -8.03 -16.23 -0.67
C ILE A 116 -8.55 -15.03 0.13
N ARG A 117 -7.64 -14.19 0.64
CA ARG A 117 -7.99 -13.03 1.47
C ARG A 117 -8.53 -11.85 0.65
N THR A 118 -8.12 -11.68 -0.60
CA THR A 118 -8.62 -10.63 -1.50
C THR A 118 -10.05 -10.93 -1.95
N VAL A 119 -10.35 -12.19 -2.27
CA VAL A 119 -11.71 -12.65 -2.59
C VAL A 119 -12.64 -12.49 -1.39
N ALA A 120 -12.20 -12.90 -0.20
CA ALA A 120 -12.99 -12.73 1.03
C ALA A 120 -13.18 -11.26 1.46
N GLY A 121 -12.28 -10.36 1.07
CA GLY A 121 -12.34 -8.92 1.39
C GLY A 121 -13.29 -8.11 0.48
N GLY A 122 -13.98 -8.76 -0.46
CA GLY A 122 -14.98 -8.12 -1.30
C GLY A 122 -14.41 -7.25 -2.42
N ALA A 123 -13.13 -7.38 -2.77
CA ALA A 123 -12.66 -6.84 -4.04
C ALA A 123 -13.11 -7.80 -5.16
N ALA A 124 -14.16 -7.45 -5.91
CA ALA A 124 -14.56 -8.16 -7.13
C ALA A 124 -13.58 -7.88 -8.30
N LEU A 125 -12.30 -7.74 -7.99
CA LEU A 125 -11.23 -7.63 -8.96
C LEU A 125 -10.60 -9.02 -9.06
N ASP A 126 -10.75 -9.65 -10.22
CA ASP A 126 -10.05 -10.88 -10.59
C ASP A 126 -8.56 -10.56 -10.82
N LEU A 127 -7.86 -10.24 -9.74
CA LEU A 127 -6.42 -10.04 -9.71
C LEU A 127 -5.79 -11.41 -9.53
N SER A 128 -5.39 -12.05 -10.62
CA SER A 128 -4.55 -13.24 -10.54
C SER A 128 -3.15 -12.87 -10.03
N ILE A 129 -2.87 -13.13 -8.75
CA ILE A 129 -1.57 -12.88 -8.09
C ILE A 129 -0.61 -14.06 -8.36
N ARG A 130 -0.78 -14.76 -9.49
CA ARG A 130 0.09 -15.90 -9.81
C ARG A 130 1.43 -15.37 -10.32
N PRO A 131 2.57 -15.91 -9.83
CA PRO A 131 3.87 -15.54 -10.36
C PRO A 131 3.90 -15.86 -11.86
N ASN A 132 4.20 -14.86 -12.69
CA ASN A 132 4.42 -15.08 -14.10
C ASN A 132 5.84 -15.62 -14.34
N ALA A 133 6.09 -16.13 -15.55
CA ALA A 133 7.39 -16.67 -15.93
C ALA A 133 8.53 -15.64 -15.76
N ILE A 134 8.25 -14.36 -15.98
CA ILE A 134 9.25 -13.28 -15.85
C ILE A 134 9.75 -13.17 -14.40
N VAL A 135 8.84 -13.16 -13.41
CA VAL A 135 9.21 -13.09 -11.99
C VAL A 135 9.99 -14.34 -11.56
N LEU A 136 9.58 -15.52 -12.03
CA LEU A 136 10.28 -16.78 -11.74
C LEU A 136 11.69 -16.80 -12.37
N LEU A 137 11.82 -16.40 -13.63
CA LEU A 137 13.11 -16.29 -14.33
C LEU A 137 14.03 -15.26 -13.67
N PHE A 138 13.48 -14.11 -13.27
CA PHE A 138 14.23 -13.10 -12.52
C PHE A 138 14.75 -13.66 -11.19
N GLY A 139 13.90 -14.35 -10.42
CA GLY A 139 14.31 -15.02 -9.18
C GLY A 139 15.38 -16.09 -9.40
N ALA A 140 15.21 -16.92 -10.43
CA ALA A 140 16.18 -17.94 -10.81
C ALA A 140 17.54 -17.34 -11.23
N ALA A 141 17.52 -16.24 -12.00
CA ALA A 141 18.73 -15.52 -12.39
C ALA A 141 19.44 -14.94 -11.16
N LEU A 142 18.69 -14.34 -10.22
CA LEU A 142 19.25 -13.79 -8.99
C LEU A 142 19.88 -14.88 -8.11
N ALA A 143 19.23 -16.04 -8.01
CA ALA A 143 19.77 -17.20 -7.31
C ALA A 143 21.03 -17.76 -7.97
N ALA A 144 21.07 -17.82 -9.30
CA ALA A 144 22.25 -18.22 -10.05
C ALA A 144 23.43 -17.26 -9.83
N ILE A 145 23.18 -15.94 -9.90
CA ILE A 145 24.19 -14.91 -9.61
C ILE A 145 24.70 -15.07 -8.18
N ALA A 146 23.81 -15.26 -7.21
CA ALA A 146 24.19 -15.51 -5.83
C ALA A 146 25.06 -16.77 -5.71
N ALA A 147 24.64 -17.90 -6.28
CA ALA A 147 25.38 -19.17 -6.29
C ALA A 147 26.80 -19.02 -6.87
N LEU A 148 26.92 -18.33 -8.00
CA LEU A 148 28.19 -18.03 -8.64
C LEU A 148 29.06 -17.15 -7.74
N ALA A 149 28.50 -16.12 -7.11
CA ALA A 149 29.23 -15.31 -6.14
C ALA A 149 29.68 -16.13 -4.92
N ILE A 150 28.83 -17.05 -4.42
CA ILE A 150 29.14 -17.95 -3.28
C ILE A 150 30.32 -18.87 -3.62
N GLY A 151 30.27 -19.53 -4.78
CA GLY A 151 31.23 -20.58 -5.14
C GLY A 151 32.51 -20.06 -5.78
N LEU A 152 32.40 -19.05 -6.65
CA LEU A 152 33.53 -18.56 -7.45
C LEU A 152 34.46 -17.66 -6.63
N ALA A 153 33.93 -16.83 -5.71
CA ALA A 153 34.76 -15.96 -4.88
C ALA A 153 35.79 -16.70 -4.01
N PRO A 154 35.44 -17.78 -3.27
CA PRO A 154 36.43 -18.59 -2.58
C PRO A 154 37.28 -19.45 -3.54
N ALA A 155 36.73 -19.95 -4.66
CA ALA A 155 37.51 -20.71 -5.63
C ALA A 155 38.66 -19.89 -6.25
N LEU A 156 38.42 -18.63 -6.60
CA LEU A 156 39.45 -17.69 -7.07
C LEU A 156 40.42 -17.27 -5.97
N ALA A 157 40.01 -17.33 -4.70
CA ALA A 157 40.92 -17.10 -3.59
C ALA A 157 41.90 -18.28 -3.41
N VAL A 158 41.45 -19.53 -3.63
CA VAL A 158 42.27 -20.76 -3.56
C VAL A 158 43.37 -20.76 -4.63
N THR A 159 43.09 -20.29 -5.84
CA THR A 159 44.11 -20.23 -6.90
C THR A 159 45.22 -19.20 -6.63
N ARG A 160 44.99 -18.25 -5.72
CA ARG A 160 45.97 -17.22 -5.32
C ARG A 160 46.58 -17.45 -3.92
N LEU A 161 46.22 -18.54 -3.26
CA LEU A 161 46.73 -18.88 -1.93
C LEU A 161 48.12 -19.53 -2.08
N SER A 162 49.17 -18.83 -1.62
CA SER A 162 50.45 -19.46 -1.32
C SER A 162 50.35 -20.08 0.09
N PRO A 163 50.57 -21.40 0.26
CA PRO A 163 50.49 -22.08 1.55
C PRO A 163 51.44 -21.47 2.61
N ALA A 164 52.63 -21.05 2.18
CA ALA A 164 53.62 -20.40 3.04
C ALA A 164 53.12 -19.07 3.63
N ASP A 165 52.24 -18.40 2.89
CA ASP A 165 51.69 -17.08 3.15
C ASP A 165 50.48 -17.10 4.09
N VAL A 166 49.89 -18.28 4.31
CA VAL A 166 48.82 -18.52 5.30
C VAL A 166 49.42 -18.86 6.66
N ILE A 167 50.53 -19.61 6.67
CA ILE A 167 51.24 -20.06 7.88
C ILE A 167 52.10 -18.93 8.47
N LYS A 168 52.77 -18.11 7.64
CA LYS A 168 53.54 -16.94 8.13
C LYS A 168 52.69 -15.77 8.62
N ARG A 169 51.42 -15.68 8.21
CA ARG A 169 50.56 -14.50 8.49
C ARG A 169 49.75 -14.69 9.78
N GLY A 170 50.45 -14.72 10.91
CA GLY A 170 49.89 -14.43 12.22
C GLY A 170 49.55 -12.94 12.43
N ASP A 171 50.03 -12.04 11.54
CA ASP A 171 49.90 -10.59 11.71
C ASP A 171 48.81 -9.95 10.84
N GLY A 172 47.85 -9.33 11.52
CA GLY A 172 46.61 -8.70 11.03
C GLY A 172 46.74 -7.50 10.08
N ARG A 173 47.69 -7.47 9.12
CA ARG A 173 47.82 -6.36 8.15
C ARG A 173 46.95 -6.50 6.88
N SER A 174 46.43 -7.69 6.55
CA SER A 174 45.60 -7.91 5.35
C SER A 174 44.07 -7.78 5.57
N THR A 175 43.65 -7.48 6.80
CA THR A 175 42.25 -7.44 7.28
C THR A 175 41.58 -6.06 7.16
N VAL A 176 42.35 -4.97 7.06
CA VAL A 176 41.81 -3.59 7.11
C VAL A 176 40.86 -3.26 5.96
N GLY A 177 41.21 -3.61 4.71
CA GLY A 177 40.36 -3.31 3.54
C GLY A 177 39.04 -4.10 3.48
N ARG A 178 39.04 -5.34 3.98
CA ARG A 178 37.85 -6.23 3.96
C ARG A 178 36.93 -6.05 5.18
N GLY A 179 37.47 -5.58 6.30
CA GLY A 179 36.65 -5.09 7.43
C GLY A 179 35.84 -3.85 7.04
N ARG A 180 36.43 -2.92 6.26
CA ARG A 180 35.75 -1.73 5.74
C ARG A 180 34.59 -2.05 4.80
N LEU A 181 34.74 -3.01 3.88
CA LEU A 181 33.65 -3.41 2.98
C LEU A 181 32.43 -3.96 3.73
N ARG A 182 32.64 -4.81 4.75
CA ARG A 182 31.54 -5.34 5.58
C ARG A 182 30.88 -4.28 6.44
N ALA A 183 31.67 -3.38 7.03
CA ALA A 183 31.15 -2.24 7.75
C ALA A 183 30.26 -1.38 6.83
N TRP A 184 30.70 -1.12 5.60
CA TRP A 184 29.93 -0.38 4.60
C TRP A 184 28.64 -1.13 4.21
N LEU A 185 28.69 -2.42 3.92
CA LEU A 185 27.50 -3.24 3.63
C LEU A 185 26.49 -3.22 4.78
N THR A 186 26.97 -3.28 6.03
CA THR A 186 26.13 -3.19 7.23
C THR A 186 25.47 -1.82 7.35
N VAL A 187 26.22 -0.74 7.09
CA VAL A 187 25.69 0.64 7.10
C VAL A 187 24.63 0.83 6.01
N VAL A 188 24.87 0.36 4.78
CA VAL A 188 23.90 0.42 3.68
C VAL A 188 22.63 -0.34 4.05
N GLN A 189 22.78 -1.56 4.56
CA GLN A 189 21.65 -2.38 4.97
C GLN A 189 20.82 -1.74 6.09
N MET A 190 21.47 -1.16 7.11
CA MET A 190 20.79 -0.42 8.18
C MET A 190 20.07 0.80 7.62
N ALA A 191 20.71 1.57 6.73
CA ALA A 191 20.12 2.74 6.10
C ALA A 191 18.87 2.38 5.30
N LEU A 192 18.92 1.34 4.46
CA LEU A 192 17.77 0.87 3.69
C LEU A 192 16.66 0.29 4.57
N SER A 193 17.02 -0.43 5.64
CA SER A 193 16.04 -0.90 6.62
C SER A 193 15.30 0.27 7.26
N LEU A 194 16.02 1.34 7.63
CA LEU A 194 15.43 2.53 8.21
C LEU A 194 14.43 3.21 7.24
N VAL A 195 14.79 3.33 5.95
CA VAL A 195 13.90 3.87 4.92
C VAL A 195 12.59 3.07 4.86
N LEU A 196 12.68 1.74 4.91
CA LEU A 196 11.50 0.86 4.89
C LEU A 196 10.66 0.98 6.17
N LEU A 197 11.29 1.05 7.34
CA LEU A 197 10.61 1.27 8.62
C LEU A 197 9.87 2.61 8.67
N ILE A 198 10.50 3.69 8.20
CA ILE A 198 9.87 5.01 8.12
C ILE A 198 8.70 4.96 7.14
N GLY A 199 8.90 4.39 5.95
CA GLY A 199 7.81 4.20 4.98
C GLY A 199 6.62 3.44 5.58
N ALA A 200 6.88 2.30 6.22
CA ALA A 200 5.85 1.52 6.90
C ALA A 200 5.11 2.33 7.98
N GLY A 201 5.85 3.06 8.82
CA GLY A 201 5.27 3.93 9.85
C GLY A 201 4.36 5.01 9.27
N LEU A 202 4.81 5.71 8.21
CA LEU A 202 4.02 6.74 7.53
C LEU A 202 2.72 6.18 6.91
N PHE A 203 2.76 4.98 6.32
CA PHE A 203 1.56 4.33 5.77
C PHE A 203 0.62 3.80 6.86
N LEU A 204 1.15 3.27 7.96
CA LEU A 204 0.34 2.85 9.11
C LEU A 204 -0.35 4.07 9.75
N ARG A 205 0.37 5.18 9.91
CA ARG A 205 -0.20 6.43 10.41
C ARG A 205 -1.24 7.03 9.46
N THR A 206 -0.99 6.97 8.16
CA THR A 206 -1.97 7.34 7.13
C THR A 206 -3.27 6.56 7.30
N LEU A 207 -3.19 5.26 7.55
CA LEU A 207 -4.36 4.42 7.78
C LEU A 207 -5.10 4.76 9.09
N VAL A 208 -4.36 5.03 10.18
CA VAL A 208 -4.95 5.49 11.45
C VAL A 208 -5.69 6.81 11.26
N ASN A 209 -5.06 7.78 10.59
CA ASN A 209 -5.66 9.08 10.31
C ASN A 209 -6.89 8.98 9.41
N LEU A 210 -6.87 8.10 8.40
CA LEU A 210 -8.04 7.86 7.53
C LEU A 210 -9.23 7.29 8.30
N ARG A 211 -8.98 6.49 9.35
CA ARG A 211 -10.02 5.93 10.23
C ARG A 211 -10.53 6.92 11.26
N SER A 212 -9.70 7.90 11.66
CA SER A 212 -10.08 8.93 12.62
C SER A 212 -10.80 10.12 11.98
N ILE A 213 -10.93 10.16 10.65
CA ILE A 213 -11.85 11.11 10.02
C ILE A 213 -13.23 10.70 10.45
N ASP A 214 -13.82 11.45 11.38
CA ASP A 214 -15.22 11.31 11.75
C ASP A 214 -16.06 11.75 10.55
N PRO A 215 -16.65 10.83 9.78
CA PRO A 215 -17.56 11.20 8.76
C PRO A 215 -18.88 11.38 9.51
N ALA A 216 -19.22 12.61 9.87
CA ALA A 216 -20.54 12.95 10.43
C ALA A 216 -21.74 12.41 9.60
N MET A 217 -21.46 11.86 8.41
CA MET A 217 -22.34 11.30 7.40
C MET A 217 -22.44 9.75 7.38
N LEU A 218 -21.60 9.01 8.13
CA LEU A 218 -21.41 7.55 7.94
C LEU A 218 -21.54 6.81 9.28
N THR A 219 -22.78 6.63 9.72
CA THR A 219 -23.14 5.88 10.93
C THR A 219 -23.39 4.40 10.65
N ASP A 220 -23.13 3.55 11.66
CA ASP A 220 -23.53 2.13 11.69
C ASP A 220 -25.05 1.92 11.56
N ARG A 221 -25.80 3.01 11.70
CA ARG A 221 -27.26 3.10 11.60
C ARG A 221 -27.78 3.44 10.21
N THR A 222 -26.91 3.56 9.21
CA THR A 222 -27.33 3.83 7.83
C THR A 222 -27.00 2.63 6.95
N ILE A 223 -28.03 2.00 6.39
CA ILE A 223 -27.93 0.86 5.49
C ILE A 223 -27.98 1.38 4.06
N ALA A 224 -27.14 0.83 3.20
CA ALA A 224 -27.21 1.03 1.76
C ALA A 224 -27.36 -0.32 1.05
N ALA A 225 -28.19 -0.33 0.02
CA ALA A 225 -28.43 -1.50 -0.81
C ALA A 225 -28.61 -1.08 -2.26
N THR A 226 -28.03 -1.82 -3.20
CA THR A 226 -28.06 -1.46 -4.62
C THR A 226 -29.22 -2.17 -5.33
N LEU A 227 -29.88 -1.43 -6.21
CA LEU A 227 -30.96 -1.88 -7.07
C LEU A 227 -30.60 -1.55 -8.52
N ASN A 228 -30.78 -2.51 -9.41
CA ASN A 228 -30.58 -2.31 -10.84
C ASN A 228 -31.82 -2.75 -11.61
N LEU A 229 -32.58 -1.79 -12.10
CA LEU A 229 -33.82 -2.02 -12.83
C LEU A 229 -33.59 -2.50 -14.28
N THR A 230 -32.37 -2.34 -14.82
CA THR A 230 -32.06 -2.82 -16.18
C THR A 230 -32.08 -4.34 -16.28
N LEU A 231 -31.84 -5.04 -15.17
CA LEU A 231 -31.91 -6.51 -15.08
C LEU A 231 -33.30 -7.07 -15.44
N ARG A 232 -34.33 -6.24 -15.34
CA ARG A 232 -35.73 -6.59 -15.62
C ARG A 232 -36.31 -5.83 -16.80
N GLY A 233 -35.47 -5.08 -17.54
CA GLY A 233 -35.88 -4.33 -18.72
C GLY A 233 -36.89 -3.21 -18.43
N TYR A 234 -36.82 -2.59 -17.25
CA TYR A 234 -37.68 -1.45 -16.93
C TYR A 234 -37.38 -0.26 -17.86
N ASP A 235 -38.44 0.30 -18.44
CA ASP A 235 -38.39 1.63 -19.03
C ASP A 235 -38.36 2.72 -17.94
N GLU A 236 -38.08 3.96 -18.34
CA GLU A 236 -37.99 5.10 -17.42
C GLU A 236 -39.30 5.34 -16.64
N ALA A 237 -40.44 5.27 -17.31
CA ALA A 237 -41.74 5.55 -16.69
C ALA A 237 -42.08 4.54 -15.59
N ARG A 238 -41.90 3.23 -15.86
CA ARG A 238 -42.08 2.17 -14.87
C ARG A 238 -41.04 2.25 -13.77
N GLY A 239 -39.80 2.63 -14.09
CA GLY A 239 -38.73 2.78 -13.11
C GLY A 239 -39.00 3.87 -12.10
N ARG A 240 -39.49 5.03 -12.55
CA ARG A 240 -39.92 6.14 -11.67
C ARG A 240 -41.06 5.69 -10.74
N GLN A 241 -42.09 5.04 -11.27
CA GLN A 241 -43.19 4.48 -10.46
C GLN A 241 -42.74 3.40 -9.48
N PHE A 242 -41.72 2.61 -9.85
CA PHE A 242 -41.12 1.63 -8.95
C PHE A 242 -40.43 2.31 -7.78
N TYR A 243 -39.67 3.37 -8.01
CA TYR A 243 -38.99 4.13 -6.96
C TYR A 243 -39.94 4.74 -5.94
N ASP A 244 -41.06 5.32 -6.39
CA ASP A 244 -42.07 5.89 -5.49
C ASP A 244 -42.68 4.81 -4.57
N ARG A 245 -43.16 3.71 -5.17
CA ARG A 245 -43.75 2.59 -4.42
C ARG A 245 -42.76 1.91 -3.48
N LEU A 246 -41.50 1.81 -3.89
CA LEU A 246 -40.44 1.25 -3.06
C LEU A 246 -40.17 2.14 -1.84
N LEU A 247 -40.05 3.46 -2.03
CA LEU A 247 -39.80 4.39 -0.92
C LEU A 247 -40.96 4.43 0.08
N GLU A 248 -42.21 4.40 -0.41
CA GLU A 248 -43.40 4.29 0.45
C GLU A 248 -43.34 3.03 1.33
N ARG A 249 -43.06 1.87 0.73
CA ARG A 249 -42.96 0.62 1.48
C ARG A 249 -41.76 0.57 2.42
N ALA A 250 -40.60 1.04 1.98
CA ALA A 250 -39.39 1.06 2.80
C ALA A 250 -39.58 1.90 4.07
N ARG A 251 -40.31 3.01 3.99
CA ARG A 251 -40.64 3.86 5.16
C ARG A 251 -41.61 3.19 6.14
N MET A 252 -42.43 2.25 5.69
CA MET A 252 -43.36 1.51 6.55
C MET A 252 -42.69 0.33 7.28
N VAL A 253 -41.44 -0.01 6.97
CA VAL A 253 -40.72 -1.08 7.66
C VAL A 253 -40.42 -0.67 9.10
N PRO A 254 -40.79 -1.48 10.12
CA PRO A 254 -40.49 -1.16 11.51
C PRO A 254 -39.00 -0.90 11.76
N GLY A 255 -38.69 0.19 12.45
CA GLY A 255 -37.32 0.60 12.76
C GLY A 255 -36.66 1.53 11.73
N VAL A 256 -37.30 1.80 10.59
CA VAL A 256 -36.85 2.80 9.61
C VAL A 256 -37.23 4.22 10.06
N ASP A 257 -36.25 5.10 10.24
CA ASP A 257 -36.44 6.53 10.53
C ASP A 257 -36.53 7.36 9.24
N ALA A 258 -35.68 7.06 8.26
CA ALA A 258 -35.70 7.74 6.96
C ALA A 258 -35.27 6.80 5.83
N ALA A 259 -35.83 6.99 4.63
CA ALA A 259 -35.48 6.25 3.43
C ALA A 259 -35.40 7.19 2.22
N SER A 260 -34.36 6.99 1.41
CA SER A 260 -34.07 7.77 0.20
C SER A 260 -33.33 6.94 -0.83
N LEU A 261 -33.31 7.41 -2.07
CA LEU A 261 -32.52 6.85 -3.17
C LEU A 261 -31.38 7.80 -3.54
N ALA A 262 -30.24 7.23 -3.93
CA ALA A 262 -29.12 7.98 -4.47
C ALA A 262 -28.44 7.20 -5.58
N PHE A 263 -28.07 7.89 -6.66
CA PHE A 263 -27.28 7.27 -7.73
C PHE A 263 -25.94 6.75 -7.20
N VAL A 264 -25.25 7.57 -6.41
CA VAL A 264 -23.95 7.25 -5.83
C VAL A 264 -23.92 7.55 -4.33
N LEU A 265 -23.32 6.64 -3.58
CA LEU A 265 -23.11 6.82 -2.13
C LEU A 265 -21.85 7.65 -1.88
N PRO A 266 -21.78 8.41 -0.77
CA PRO A 266 -20.53 9.00 -0.31
C PRO A 266 -19.40 7.95 -0.22
N VAL A 267 -18.17 8.37 -0.49
CA VAL A 267 -16.97 7.52 -0.50
C VAL A 267 -17.07 6.33 -1.49
N THR A 268 -17.60 6.57 -2.69
CA THR A 268 -17.65 5.60 -3.80
C THR A 268 -16.76 6.07 -4.96
N PRO A 269 -15.65 5.36 -5.26
CA PRO A 269 -14.81 5.68 -6.40
C PRO A 269 -15.55 5.55 -7.73
N GLY A 270 -15.38 6.52 -8.64
CA GLY A 270 -15.77 6.40 -10.05
C GLY A 270 -17.27 6.36 -10.37
N GLY A 271 -18.17 6.55 -9.39
CA GLY A 271 -19.62 6.40 -9.57
C GLY A 271 -20.39 7.69 -9.87
N MET A 272 -19.74 8.78 -10.27
CA MET A 272 -20.42 10.07 -10.53
C MET A 272 -20.62 10.28 -12.02
N ARG A 273 -21.67 11.03 -12.40
CA ARG A 273 -21.76 11.56 -13.76
C ARG A 273 -20.65 12.59 -13.93
N GLU A 274 -19.63 12.24 -14.71
CA GLU A 274 -18.58 13.21 -15.06
C GLU A 274 -19.12 14.19 -16.11
N ASN A 275 -18.84 15.47 -15.87
CA ASN A 275 -18.80 16.53 -16.86
C ASN A 275 -20.16 16.96 -17.48
N LEU A 276 -20.91 17.78 -16.74
CA LEU A 276 -21.65 18.85 -17.40
C LEU A 276 -20.69 20.04 -17.53
N ASN A 277 -20.20 20.32 -18.75
CA ASN A 277 -19.47 21.55 -19.00
C ASN A 277 -20.35 22.74 -18.59
N ALA A 278 -20.00 23.43 -17.50
CA ALA A 278 -20.58 24.73 -17.18
C ALA A 278 -20.07 25.73 -18.23
N ARG A 279 -20.89 26.04 -19.22
CA ARG A 279 -20.55 27.01 -20.28
C ARG A 279 -21.04 28.42 -19.97
N ARG A 280 -21.89 28.60 -18.96
CA ARG A 280 -22.53 29.90 -18.64
C ARG A 280 -22.97 29.96 -17.18
N THR A 281 -22.14 30.58 -16.35
CA THR A 281 -22.54 31.15 -15.05
C THR A 281 -22.88 32.63 -15.24
N ASP A 282 -23.62 33.22 -14.30
CA ASP A 282 -23.76 34.68 -14.19
C ASP A 282 -23.14 35.13 -12.85
N PRO A 283 -21.97 35.78 -12.84
CA PRO A 283 -21.14 36.19 -14.00
C PRO A 283 -20.42 35.00 -14.68
N PRO A 284 -20.09 35.11 -15.98
CA PRO A 284 -19.49 34.01 -16.75
C PRO A 284 -18.09 33.65 -16.25
N VAL A 285 -17.83 32.35 -16.17
CA VAL A 285 -16.49 31.80 -15.86
C VAL A 285 -15.89 31.20 -17.14
N ASP A 286 -14.77 31.75 -17.59
CA ASP A 286 -14.13 31.44 -18.88
C ASP A 286 -13.43 30.06 -18.97
N VAL A 287 -13.52 29.21 -17.95
CA VAL A 287 -12.80 27.93 -17.89
C VAL A 287 -13.79 26.79 -17.67
N PRO A 288 -13.68 25.65 -18.40
CA PRO A 288 -14.43 24.45 -18.07
C PRO A 288 -14.18 24.05 -16.61
N ILE A 289 -15.25 24.06 -15.80
CA ILE A 289 -15.17 23.67 -14.40
C ILE A 289 -15.83 22.31 -14.22
N GLU A 290 -15.05 21.36 -13.71
CA GLU A 290 -15.54 20.05 -13.31
C GLU A 290 -16.20 20.11 -11.93
N PHE A 291 -17.42 19.59 -11.83
CA PHE A 291 -18.12 19.33 -10.58
C PHE A 291 -18.79 17.96 -10.66
N ASP A 292 -18.96 17.33 -9.51
CA ASP A 292 -19.61 16.03 -9.42
C ASP A 292 -21.14 16.21 -9.43
N VAL A 293 -21.84 15.41 -10.23
CA VAL A 293 -23.31 15.41 -10.28
C VAL A 293 -23.85 14.16 -9.60
N VAL A 294 -24.74 14.37 -8.63
CA VAL A 294 -25.26 13.30 -7.76
C VAL A 294 -26.79 13.34 -7.75
N PRO A 295 -27.45 12.54 -8.61
CA PRO A 295 -28.90 12.39 -8.57
C PRO A 295 -29.36 11.73 -7.25
N VAL A 296 -30.32 12.35 -6.56
CA VAL A 296 -30.85 11.89 -5.26
C VAL A 296 -32.36 12.07 -5.18
N SER A 297 -33.02 11.30 -4.32
CA SER A 297 -34.42 11.52 -3.98
C SER A 297 -34.58 12.58 -2.88
N PRO A 298 -35.80 13.08 -2.66
CA PRO A 298 -36.14 13.80 -1.42
C PRO A 298 -35.69 13.04 -0.17
N GLN A 299 -35.40 13.78 0.90
CA GLN A 299 -34.93 13.29 2.21
C GLN A 299 -33.51 12.70 2.21
N PHE A 300 -32.81 12.64 1.07
CA PHE A 300 -31.46 12.09 1.00
C PHE A 300 -30.52 12.72 2.04
N PHE A 301 -30.46 14.05 2.09
CA PHE A 301 -29.58 14.79 3.01
C PHE A 301 -29.84 14.42 4.48
N ARG A 302 -31.12 14.30 4.88
CA ARG A 302 -31.50 13.82 6.22
C ARG A 302 -31.07 12.37 6.44
N THR A 303 -31.32 11.49 5.47
CA THR A 303 -30.99 10.06 5.59
C THR A 303 -29.50 9.84 5.76
N VAL A 304 -28.66 10.50 4.97
CA VAL A 304 -27.19 10.40 5.06
C VAL A 304 -26.56 11.38 6.06
N GLY A 305 -27.31 12.29 6.67
CA GLY A 305 -26.80 13.22 7.68
C GLY A 305 -26.00 14.40 7.12
N ILE A 306 -26.20 14.76 5.84
CA ILE A 306 -25.65 15.98 5.27
C ILE A 306 -26.54 17.15 5.70
N ALA A 307 -25.97 18.16 6.37
CA ALA A 307 -26.72 19.34 6.76
C ALA A 307 -27.02 20.21 5.54
N LEU A 308 -28.29 20.62 5.39
CA LEU A 308 -28.65 21.74 4.52
C LEU A 308 -28.38 23.04 5.29
N VAL A 309 -27.45 23.84 4.76
CA VAL A 309 -26.98 25.11 5.34
C VAL A 309 -27.97 26.23 5.05
N GLN A 310 -28.57 26.24 3.85
CA GLN A 310 -29.54 27.26 3.43
C GLN A 310 -30.54 26.66 2.43
N GLY A 311 -31.74 27.24 2.35
CA GLY A 311 -32.77 26.86 1.39
C GLY A 311 -33.56 25.64 1.82
N ARG A 312 -33.97 24.81 0.87
CA ARG A 312 -34.83 23.63 1.10
C ARG A 312 -34.25 22.36 0.47
N ASP A 313 -34.73 21.21 0.95
CA ASP A 313 -34.56 19.93 0.26
C ASP A 313 -35.46 19.86 -0.99
N PHE A 314 -35.26 18.85 -1.83
CA PHE A 314 -36.15 18.51 -2.93
C PHE A 314 -37.53 18.11 -2.40
N ALA A 315 -38.57 18.60 -3.07
CA ALA A 315 -39.96 18.27 -2.80
C ALA A 315 -40.46 17.23 -3.80
N GLY A 316 -41.49 16.45 -3.44
CA GLY A 316 -42.15 15.53 -4.38
C GLY A 316 -42.76 16.22 -5.61
N SER A 317 -42.99 17.53 -5.53
CA SER A 317 -43.44 18.36 -6.65
C SER A 317 -42.36 18.69 -7.67
N ASP A 318 -41.06 18.56 -7.35
CA ASP A 318 -39.93 18.87 -8.23
C ASP A 318 -39.76 17.78 -9.32
N THR A 319 -40.79 17.64 -10.16
CA THR A 319 -40.88 16.64 -11.23
C THR A 319 -40.29 17.16 -12.53
N ALA A 320 -40.14 16.27 -13.53
CA ALA A 320 -39.72 16.64 -14.89
C ALA A 320 -40.64 17.64 -15.61
N ALA A 321 -41.87 17.85 -15.12
CA ALA A 321 -42.81 18.83 -15.68
C ALA A 321 -42.55 20.28 -15.20
N LEU A 322 -41.73 20.46 -14.16
CA LEU A 322 -41.35 21.77 -13.63
C LEU A 322 -39.95 22.18 -14.09
N PRO A 323 -39.61 23.48 -14.01
CA PRO A 323 -38.25 23.95 -14.28
C PRO A 323 -37.20 23.15 -13.47
N PRO A 324 -36.04 22.82 -14.05
CA PRO A 324 -35.00 22.07 -13.36
C PRO A 324 -34.51 22.77 -12.10
N VAL A 325 -34.33 22.01 -11.03
CA VAL A 325 -33.81 22.52 -9.75
C VAL A 325 -32.56 21.77 -9.33
N ALA A 326 -31.69 22.44 -8.57
CA ALA A 326 -30.47 21.87 -8.04
C ALA A 326 -30.22 22.28 -6.59
N ILE A 327 -29.52 21.43 -5.86
CA ILE A 327 -28.89 21.78 -4.58
C ILE A 327 -27.40 21.69 -4.80
N ILE A 328 -26.62 22.65 -4.30
CA ILE A 328 -25.16 22.64 -4.45
C ILE A 328 -24.48 22.58 -3.09
N ASN A 329 -23.20 22.24 -3.03
CA ASN A 329 -22.43 22.32 -1.79
C ASN A 329 -21.73 23.67 -1.56
N GLU A 330 -21.24 23.88 -0.34
CA GLU A 330 -20.48 25.06 0.07
C GLU A 330 -19.31 25.38 -0.86
N ARG A 331 -18.53 24.39 -1.31
CA ARG A 331 -17.43 24.62 -2.28
C ARG A 331 -17.89 25.19 -3.60
N MET A 332 -19.00 24.67 -4.14
CA MET A 332 -19.55 25.17 -5.39
C MET A 332 -20.07 26.60 -5.21
N GLN A 333 -20.75 26.90 -4.10
CA GLN A 333 -21.14 28.27 -3.78
C GLN A 333 -19.93 29.21 -3.68
N GLN A 334 -18.90 28.84 -2.93
CA GLN A 334 -17.69 29.67 -2.75
C GLN A 334 -17.00 29.98 -4.08
N ARG A 335 -17.01 29.03 -5.02
CA ARG A 335 -16.35 29.19 -6.31
C ARG A 335 -17.13 30.10 -7.26
N PHE A 336 -18.46 29.94 -7.34
CA PHE A 336 -19.29 30.63 -8.34
C PHE A 336 -19.99 31.88 -7.79
N TRP A 337 -20.29 31.93 -6.49
CA TRP A 337 -20.97 33.04 -5.82
C TRP A 337 -20.30 33.41 -4.48
N PRO A 338 -19.02 33.83 -4.49
CA PRO A 338 -18.26 34.11 -3.26
C PRO A 338 -18.86 35.21 -2.38
N SER A 339 -19.62 36.14 -2.96
CA SER A 339 -20.08 37.38 -2.31
C SER A 339 -21.61 37.53 -2.20
N GLY A 340 -22.43 36.56 -2.62
CA GLY A 340 -23.86 36.85 -2.84
C GLY A 340 -24.88 35.72 -2.69
N GLY A 341 -24.54 34.60 -2.05
CA GLY A 341 -25.45 33.48 -1.80
C GLY A 341 -25.91 32.76 -3.08
N ALA A 342 -25.91 31.43 -3.09
CA ALA A 342 -26.27 30.67 -4.28
C ALA A 342 -27.78 30.41 -4.43
N VAL A 343 -28.51 30.33 -3.30
CA VAL A 343 -29.94 29.98 -3.29
C VAL A 343 -30.77 31.06 -3.99
N GLY A 344 -31.67 30.63 -4.89
CA GLY A 344 -32.51 31.48 -5.74
C GLY A 344 -31.88 31.88 -7.08
N ARG A 345 -30.57 31.62 -7.28
CA ARG A 345 -29.90 31.91 -8.54
C ARG A 345 -30.06 30.77 -9.54
N THR A 346 -29.86 31.10 -10.82
CA THR A 346 -29.86 30.11 -11.89
C THR A 346 -28.45 29.74 -12.33
N PHE A 347 -28.23 28.47 -12.63
CA PHE A 347 -26.98 27.91 -13.11
C PHE A 347 -27.23 27.10 -14.39
N THR A 348 -26.46 27.36 -15.45
CA THR A 348 -26.61 26.61 -16.70
C THR A 348 -25.50 25.57 -16.84
N ALA A 349 -25.90 24.31 -16.93
CA ALA A 349 -25.01 23.16 -17.04
C ALA A 349 -25.45 22.29 -18.22
N GLY A 350 -24.57 22.07 -19.20
CA GLY A 350 -24.99 21.49 -20.48
C GLY A 350 -25.99 22.39 -21.21
N THR A 351 -27.15 21.84 -21.57
CA THR A 351 -28.26 22.57 -22.21
C THR A 351 -29.26 23.17 -21.22
N ASP A 352 -29.24 22.70 -19.97
CA ASP A 352 -30.32 22.96 -19.03
C ASP A 352 -29.97 24.09 -18.07
N ARG A 353 -30.98 24.86 -17.70
CA ARG A 353 -30.89 25.92 -16.70
C ARG A 353 -31.55 25.44 -15.40
N TYR A 354 -30.74 25.32 -14.35
CA TYR A 354 -31.15 24.87 -13.03
C TYR A 354 -31.35 26.06 -12.10
N THR A 355 -32.42 26.05 -11.30
CA THR A 355 -32.59 27.00 -10.18
C THR A 355 -32.04 26.37 -8.90
N ILE A 356 -31.15 27.08 -8.21
CA ILE A 356 -30.54 26.58 -6.98
C ILE A 356 -31.53 26.79 -5.83
N VAL A 357 -32.05 25.70 -5.26
CA VAL A 357 -33.07 25.74 -4.21
C VAL A 357 -32.52 25.48 -2.80
N GLY A 358 -31.27 25.02 -2.71
CA GLY A 358 -30.62 24.74 -1.44
C GLY A 358 -29.10 24.69 -1.51
N LEU A 359 -28.50 24.81 -0.33
CA LEU A 359 -27.06 24.72 -0.08
C LEU A 359 -26.81 23.60 0.93
N ALA A 360 -26.03 22.59 0.55
CA ALA A 360 -25.60 21.50 1.42
C ALA A 360 -24.19 21.73 1.96
N ARG A 361 -23.90 21.20 3.15
CA ARG A 361 -22.54 21.16 3.70
C ARG A 361 -21.63 20.31 2.81
N ASP A 362 -20.35 20.67 2.77
CA ASP A 362 -19.33 19.88 2.09
C ASP A 362 -19.29 18.42 2.54
N SER A 363 -19.11 17.52 1.57
CA SER A 363 -19.08 16.07 1.77
C SER A 363 -18.05 15.40 0.86
N LYS A 364 -17.57 14.20 1.27
CA LYS A 364 -16.62 13.40 0.50
C LYS A 364 -17.33 12.27 -0.24
N TYR A 365 -17.22 12.29 -1.56
CA TYR A 365 -17.84 11.38 -2.50
C TYR A 365 -16.87 10.40 -3.17
N ARG A 366 -15.69 10.81 -3.67
CA ARG A 366 -14.80 9.87 -4.41
C ARG A 366 -13.88 9.07 -3.50
N SER A 367 -13.41 9.68 -2.41
CA SER A 367 -12.54 9.02 -1.43
C SER A 367 -12.50 9.77 -0.11
N LEU A 368 -12.12 9.09 0.97
CA LEU A 368 -11.83 9.77 2.25
C LEU A 368 -10.61 10.70 2.17
N ARG A 369 -9.73 10.49 1.18
CA ARG A 369 -8.52 11.30 0.97
C ARG A 369 -8.80 12.64 0.30
N GLU A 370 -9.92 12.79 -0.37
CA GLU A 370 -10.14 13.97 -1.19
C GLU A 370 -10.37 15.22 -0.33
N THR A 371 -9.98 16.35 -0.88
CA THR A 371 -10.57 17.64 -0.50
C THR A 371 -12.00 17.66 -1.05
N PRO A 372 -13.00 18.09 -0.27
CA PRO A 372 -14.37 18.22 -0.76
C PRO A 372 -14.40 18.95 -2.11
N ARG A 373 -14.97 18.30 -3.11
CA ARG A 373 -15.08 18.84 -4.48
C ARG A 373 -16.36 19.65 -4.61
N MET A 374 -16.50 20.38 -5.72
CA MET A 374 -17.78 20.99 -6.06
C MET A 374 -18.77 19.88 -6.43
N THR A 375 -19.95 19.89 -5.81
CA THR A 375 -20.97 18.87 -6.01
C THR A 375 -22.33 19.53 -6.23
N MET A 376 -23.01 19.08 -7.28
CA MET A 376 -24.37 19.46 -7.63
C MET A 376 -25.28 18.24 -7.48
N TYR A 377 -26.27 18.36 -6.62
CA TYR A 377 -27.33 17.38 -6.42
C TYR A 377 -28.52 17.72 -7.28
N LEU A 378 -29.12 16.69 -7.89
CA LEU A 378 -30.28 16.83 -8.77
C LEU A 378 -31.38 15.85 -8.34
N PRO A 379 -32.66 16.19 -8.49
CA PRO A 379 -33.73 15.29 -8.09
C PRO A 379 -33.84 14.12 -9.09
N LEU A 380 -33.88 12.89 -8.58
CA LEU A 380 -34.11 11.68 -9.39
C LEU A 380 -35.42 11.75 -10.19
N ALA A 381 -36.40 12.54 -9.72
CA ALA A 381 -37.65 12.81 -10.42
C ALA A 381 -37.49 13.64 -11.72
N GLN A 382 -36.37 14.35 -11.88
CA GLN A 382 -36.02 15.05 -13.13
C GLN A 382 -34.98 14.26 -13.94
N ILE A 383 -34.00 13.62 -13.27
CA ILE A 383 -32.96 12.83 -13.94
C ILE A 383 -33.06 11.38 -13.50
N TYR A 384 -33.62 10.54 -14.38
CA TYR A 384 -33.74 9.11 -14.12
C TYR A 384 -32.40 8.40 -14.22
N GLU A 385 -32.13 7.54 -13.25
CA GLU A 385 -31.01 6.61 -13.26
C GLU A 385 -31.57 5.21 -12.98
N PRO A 386 -31.33 4.20 -13.84
CA PRO A 386 -31.92 2.87 -13.67
C PRO A 386 -31.21 2.03 -12.59
N THR A 387 -30.01 2.42 -12.19
CA THR A 387 -29.26 1.82 -11.08
C THR A 387 -29.10 2.84 -9.97
N VAL A 388 -29.67 2.54 -8.80
CA VAL A 388 -29.65 3.42 -7.64
C VAL A 388 -29.36 2.63 -6.37
N ASN A 389 -28.93 3.34 -5.34
CA ASN A 389 -28.77 2.81 -4.01
C ASN A 389 -29.94 3.26 -3.14
N LEU A 390 -30.66 2.29 -2.56
CA LEU A 390 -31.59 2.52 -1.48
C LEU A 390 -30.80 2.75 -0.20
N VAL A 391 -30.96 3.93 0.38
CA VAL A 391 -30.30 4.36 1.60
C VAL A 391 -31.34 4.52 2.69
N ILE A 392 -31.09 3.90 3.85
CA ILE A 392 -32.04 3.83 4.95
C ILE A 392 -31.34 4.14 6.25
N ARG A 393 -31.91 5.06 7.02
CA ARG A 393 -31.52 5.33 8.41
C ARG A 393 -32.42 4.51 9.33
N THR A 394 -31.81 3.71 10.21
CA THR A 394 -32.51 2.83 11.14
C THR A 394 -32.19 3.18 12.60
N VAL A 395 -33.16 2.96 13.49
CA VAL A 395 -32.97 3.00 14.94
C VAL A 395 -32.70 1.61 15.55
N LEU A 396 -32.99 0.54 14.81
CA LEU A 396 -32.78 -0.85 15.18
C LEU A 396 -31.47 -1.43 14.58
N PRO A 397 -30.95 -2.54 15.14
CA PRO A 397 -29.87 -3.31 14.52
C PRO A 397 -30.18 -3.67 13.07
N VAL A 398 -29.16 -3.58 12.22
CA VAL A 398 -29.28 -3.69 10.76
C VAL A 398 -29.86 -5.05 10.35
N GLU A 399 -29.47 -6.10 11.06
CA GLU A 399 -29.89 -7.48 10.82
C GLU A 399 -31.41 -7.65 10.92
N GLN A 400 -32.05 -6.87 11.79
CA GLN A 400 -33.50 -6.94 12.03
C GLN A 400 -34.30 -6.21 10.93
N VAL A 401 -33.72 -5.19 10.31
CA VAL A 401 -34.40 -4.35 9.31
C VAL A 401 -34.24 -4.92 7.91
N VAL A 402 -33.10 -5.55 7.62
CA VAL A 402 -32.77 -6.07 6.27
C VAL A 402 -33.80 -7.08 5.76
N ALA A 403 -34.39 -7.92 6.62
CA ALA A 403 -35.45 -8.84 6.22
C ALA A 403 -36.68 -8.09 5.69
N GLY A 404 -37.16 -7.10 6.46
CA GLY A 404 -38.30 -6.25 6.05
C GLY A 404 -38.02 -5.43 4.80
N LEU A 405 -36.78 -5.01 4.57
CA LEU A 405 -36.39 -4.32 3.33
C LEU A 405 -36.41 -5.24 2.11
N ARG A 406 -35.97 -6.50 2.26
CA ARG A 406 -36.09 -7.49 1.18
C ARG A 406 -37.56 -7.76 0.88
N ASP A 407 -38.40 -7.86 1.90
CA ASP A 407 -39.85 -8.05 1.73
C ASP A 407 -40.49 -6.85 1.04
N ALA A 408 -40.11 -5.63 1.41
CA ALA A 408 -40.57 -4.39 0.76
C ALA A 408 -40.22 -4.36 -0.74
N VAL A 409 -39.01 -4.76 -1.11
CA VAL A 409 -38.59 -4.87 -2.53
C VAL A 409 -39.40 -5.96 -3.24
N ARG A 410 -39.51 -7.16 -2.65
CA ARG A 410 -40.25 -8.28 -3.24
C ARG A 410 -41.73 -7.98 -3.43
N ALA A 411 -42.32 -7.17 -2.55
CA ALA A 411 -43.72 -6.74 -2.66
C ALA A 411 -43.97 -5.77 -3.82
N VAL A 412 -42.94 -5.08 -4.32
CA VAL A 412 -43.03 -4.25 -5.53
C VAL A 412 -42.69 -5.07 -6.78
N ASP A 413 -41.60 -5.85 -6.75
CA ASP A 413 -41.23 -6.81 -7.79
C ASP A 413 -40.39 -7.94 -7.18
N SER A 414 -40.92 -9.17 -7.21
CA SER A 414 -40.25 -10.35 -6.65
C SER A 414 -39.02 -10.80 -7.45
N GLY A 415 -38.89 -10.34 -8.69
CA GLY A 415 -37.76 -10.66 -9.58
C GLY A 415 -36.55 -9.75 -9.42
N LEU A 416 -36.62 -8.70 -8.59
CA LEU A 416 -35.49 -7.79 -8.36
C LEU A 416 -34.67 -8.20 -7.13
N PRO A 417 -33.39 -8.56 -7.30
CA PRO A 417 -32.52 -8.84 -6.17
C PRO A 417 -32.06 -7.55 -5.51
N LEU A 418 -32.11 -7.52 -4.18
CA LEU A 418 -31.42 -6.52 -3.39
C LEU A 418 -29.99 -7.00 -3.12
N TYR A 419 -29.00 -6.37 -3.73
CA TYR A 419 -27.59 -6.77 -3.61
C TYR A 419 -26.74 -5.70 -2.93
N ASN A 420 -25.53 -6.08 -2.51
CA ASN A 420 -24.60 -5.21 -1.79
C ASN A 420 -25.13 -4.60 -0.48
N VAL A 421 -26.16 -5.18 0.14
CA VAL A 421 -26.72 -4.73 1.42
C VAL A 421 -25.63 -4.67 2.49
N ARG A 422 -25.35 -3.48 2.99
CA ARG A 422 -24.31 -3.21 3.99
C ARG A 422 -24.56 -1.90 4.72
N THR A 423 -23.88 -1.68 5.84
CA THR A 423 -23.87 -0.35 6.46
C THR A 423 -22.97 0.61 5.70
N LEU A 424 -23.23 1.91 5.82
CA LEU A 424 -22.31 2.93 5.29
C LEU A 424 -20.93 2.85 5.94
N SER A 425 -20.84 2.45 7.20
CA SER A 425 -19.54 2.16 7.86
C SER A 425 -18.79 1.02 7.17
N GLU A 426 -19.47 -0.10 6.89
CA GLU A 426 -18.86 -1.23 6.17
C GLU A 426 -18.45 -0.84 4.74
N HIS A 427 -19.28 -0.03 4.06
CA HIS A 427 -18.96 0.53 2.75
C HIS A 427 -17.66 1.34 2.78
N VAL A 428 -17.51 2.20 3.78
CA VAL A 428 -16.30 3.01 3.98
C VAL A 428 -15.11 2.13 4.32
N GLU A 429 -15.25 1.14 5.20
CA GLU A 429 -14.17 0.22 5.50
C GLU A 429 -13.66 -0.49 4.25
N ARG A 430 -14.57 -0.92 3.37
CA ARG A 430 -14.23 -1.57 2.11
C ARG A 430 -13.55 -0.61 1.13
N SER A 431 -13.90 0.68 1.14
CA SER A 431 -13.18 1.71 0.37
C SER A 431 -11.70 1.84 0.80
N LEU A 432 -11.41 1.61 2.09
CA LEU A 432 -10.04 1.61 2.64
C LEU A 432 -9.28 0.29 2.42
N TYR A 433 -9.83 -0.65 1.64
CA TYR A 433 -9.21 -1.95 1.40
C TYR A 433 -7.79 -1.82 0.82
N PHE A 434 -7.60 -1.01 -0.22
CA PHE A 434 -6.29 -0.83 -0.84
C PHE A 434 -5.30 -0.13 0.08
N ASP A 435 -5.75 0.76 0.96
CA ASP A 435 -4.89 1.39 1.96
C ASP A 435 -4.41 0.41 3.02
N ARG A 436 -5.31 -0.44 3.51
CA ARG A 436 -4.95 -1.54 4.42
C ARG A 436 -3.99 -2.52 3.76
N LEU A 437 -4.25 -2.88 2.50
CA LEU A 437 -3.40 -3.79 1.73
C LEU A 437 -1.99 -3.21 1.57
N ARG A 438 -1.87 -1.95 1.14
CA ARG A 438 -0.58 -1.25 0.99
C ARG A 438 0.16 -1.15 2.32
N ALA A 439 -0.50 -0.70 3.39
CA ALA A 439 0.12 -0.57 4.70
C ALA A 439 0.63 -1.92 5.22
N ARG A 440 -0.15 -3.01 5.07
CA ARG A 440 0.26 -4.36 5.47
C ARG A 440 1.45 -4.88 4.67
N LEU A 441 1.45 -4.68 3.35
CA LEU A 441 2.54 -5.10 2.47
C LEU A 441 3.85 -4.35 2.78
N ILE A 442 3.78 -3.04 2.96
CA ILE A 442 4.97 -2.24 3.30
C ILE A 442 5.46 -2.58 4.71
N ALA A 443 4.55 -2.76 5.67
CA ALA A 443 4.91 -3.16 7.02
C ALA A 443 5.54 -4.57 7.08
N SER A 444 5.03 -5.54 6.32
CA SER A 444 5.63 -6.88 6.27
C SER A 444 7.00 -6.88 5.59
N LEU A 445 7.19 -6.09 4.53
CA LEU A 445 8.48 -5.92 3.87
C LEU A 445 9.49 -5.18 4.75
N ALA A 446 9.04 -4.17 5.51
CA ALA A 446 9.87 -3.48 6.50
C ALA A 446 10.28 -4.41 7.66
N LEU A 447 9.35 -5.24 8.14
CA LEU A 447 9.65 -6.27 9.14
C LEU A 447 10.67 -7.30 8.60
N LEU A 448 10.49 -7.76 7.36
CA LEU A 448 11.45 -8.66 6.70
C LEU A 448 12.84 -8.01 6.58
N ALA A 449 12.90 -6.74 6.17
CA ALA A 449 14.14 -5.97 6.12
C ALA A 449 14.81 -5.86 7.49
N LEU A 450 14.04 -5.61 8.55
CA LEU A 450 14.52 -5.54 9.92
C LEU A 450 15.08 -6.89 10.41
N VAL A 451 14.39 -8.00 10.13
CA VAL A 451 14.86 -9.37 10.43
C VAL A 451 16.15 -9.67 9.66
N LEU A 452 16.21 -9.32 8.38
CA LEU A 452 17.41 -9.45 7.56
C LEU A 452 18.56 -8.61 8.13
N SER A 453 18.29 -7.37 8.56
CA SER A 453 19.25 -6.50 9.26
C SER A 453 19.80 -7.16 10.52
N ALA A 454 18.94 -7.68 11.38
CA ALA A 454 19.33 -8.41 12.58
C ALA A 454 20.23 -9.61 12.25
N ALA A 455 19.87 -10.43 11.25
CA ALA A 455 20.66 -11.58 10.84
C ALA A 455 22.03 -11.18 10.27
N GLY A 456 22.10 -10.10 9.47
CA GLY A 456 23.34 -9.55 8.92
C GLY A 456 24.29 -9.07 10.00
N ILE A 457 23.78 -8.28 10.95
CA ILE A 457 24.53 -7.76 12.11
C ILE A 457 25.02 -8.92 12.96
N TYR A 458 24.15 -9.89 13.28
CA TYR A 458 24.52 -11.09 14.01
C TYR A 458 25.68 -11.82 13.33
N GLY A 459 25.60 -12.00 12.00
CA GLY A 459 26.66 -12.65 11.21
C GLY A 459 27.99 -11.89 11.26
N VAL A 460 27.96 -10.57 11.11
CA VAL A 460 29.15 -9.70 11.17
C VAL A 460 29.79 -9.70 12.57
N VAL A 461 28.98 -9.58 13.62
CA VAL A 461 29.48 -9.57 15.01
C VAL A 461 30.00 -10.94 15.41
N SER A 462 29.26 -12.02 15.13
CA SER A 462 29.71 -13.39 15.41
C SER A 462 31.05 -13.69 14.75
N TYR A 463 31.24 -13.21 13.52
CA TYR A 463 32.51 -13.32 12.82
C TYR A 463 33.62 -12.50 13.47
N ASN A 464 33.36 -11.23 13.82
CA ASN A 464 34.36 -10.37 14.46
C ASN A 464 34.78 -10.93 15.82
N VAL A 465 33.83 -11.50 16.58
CA VAL A 465 34.08 -12.23 17.82
C VAL A 465 34.98 -13.43 17.54
N ALA A 466 34.64 -14.28 16.57
CA ALA A 466 35.44 -15.45 16.23
C ALA A 466 36.88 -15.09 15.84
N GLN A 467 37.08 -14.00 15.08
CA GLN A 467 38.43 -13.52 14.74
C GLN A 467 39.19 -12.92 15.92
N ARG A 468 38.50 -12.36 16.91
CA ARG A 468 39.12 -11.73 18.08
C ARG A 468 39.11 -12.63 19.30
N THR A 469 38.80 -13.92 19.16
CA THR A 469 38.76 -14.88 20.28
C THR A 469 40.06 -14.88 21.08
N ARG A 470 41.22 -14.84 20.40
CA ARG A 470 42.54 -14.75 21.04
C ARG A 470 42.75 -13.43 21.79
N GLU A 471 42.40 -12.29 21.19
CA GLU A 471 42.50 -10.96 21.82
C GLU A 471 41.57 -10.85 23.04
N VAL A 472 40.34 -11.36 22.92
CA VAL A 472 39.34 -11.41 23.99
C VAL A 472 39.81 -12.34 25.11
N GLY A 473 40.37 -13.51 24.78
CA GLY A 473 40.94 -14.46 25.73
C GLY A 473 42.15 -13.89 26.47
N ILE A 474 43.06 -13.20 25.77
CA ILE A 474 44.20 -12.51 26.39
C ILE A 474 43.71 -11.42 27.35
N ARG A 475 42.73 -10.60 26.96
CA ARG A 475 42.17 -9.56 27.83
C ARG A 475 41.49 -10.14 29.07
N LEU A 476 40.72 -11.23 28.92
CA LEU A 476 40.13 -11.94 30.05
C LEU A 476 41.21 -12.53 30.98
N ALA A 477 42.27 -13.11 30.41
CA ALA A 477 43.41 -13.64 31.17
C ALA A 477 44.19 -12.53 31.92
N LEU A 478 44.24 -11.32 31.36
CA LEU A 478 44.81 -10.12 31.99
C LEU A 478 43.87 -9.46 33.01
N GLY A 479 42.71 -10.06 33.31
CA GLY A 479 41.78 -9.58 34.34
C GLY A 479 40.73 -8.56 33.86
N ALA A 480 40.52 -8.39 32.55
CA ALA A 480 39.49 -7.48 32.06
C ALA A 480 38.09 -7.93 32.47
N GLU A 481 37.28 -6.99 32.95
CA GLU A 481 35.89 -7.26 33.33
C GLU A 481 35.05 -7.67 32.10
N ARG A 482 34.25 -8.73 32.23
CA ARG A 482 33.36 -9.22 31.16
C ARG A 482 32.42 -8.11 30.64
N ALA A 483 31.95 -7.24 31.54
CA ALA A 483 31.11 -6.10 31.20
C ALA A 483 31.83 -5.07 30.31
N ALA A 484 33.15 -4.88 30.49
CA ALA A 484 33.95 -3.98 29.67
C ALA A 484 34.09 -4.51 28.23
N ILE A 485 34.31 -5.81 28.08
CA ILE A 485 34.38 -6.47 26.76
C ILE A 485 33.02 -6.41 26.05
N LEU A 486 31.93 -6.68 26.77
CA LEU A 486 30.57 -6.58 26.25
C LEU A 486 30.25 -5.15 25.78
N ARG A 487 30.55 -4.12 26.61
CA ARG A 487 30.37 -2.70 26.24
C ARG A 487 31.17 -2.33 25.01
N MET A 488 32.42 -2.78 24.89
CA MET A 488 33.25 -2.51 23.71
C MET A 488 32.63 -3.08 22.43
N LEU A 489 32.12 -4.33 22.47
CA LEU A 489 31.49 -4.97 21.31
C LEU A 489 30.17 -4.27 20.94
N LEU A 490 29.34 -3.94 21.93
CA LEU A 490 28.09 -3.20 21.73
C LEU A 490 28.34 -1.78 21.17
N ALA A 491 29.35 -1.07 21.66
CA ALA A 491 29.72 0.26 21.18
C ALA A 491 30.15 0.25 19.70
N GLY A 492 30.84 -0.81 19.27
CA GLY A 492 31.18 -1.02 17.85
C GLY A 492 29.95 -1.11 16.95
N THR A 493 28.96 -1.92 17.33
CA THR A 493 27.69 -1.99 16.60
C THR A 493 26.91 -0.68 16.69
N ALA A 494 26.84 -0.06 17.87
CA ALA A 494 26.13 1.19 18.06
C ALA A 494 26.66 2.29 17.13
N ARG A 495 27.99 2.39 16.95
CA ARG A 495 28.60 3.35 16.02
C ARG A 495 28.18 3.09 14.57
N LEU A 496 28.16 1.82 14.12
CA LEU A 496 27.69 1.47 12.78
C LEU A 496 26.19 1.77 12.62
N ALA A 497 25.39 1.48 13.66
CA ALA A 497 23.97 1.79 13.69
C ALA A 497 23.71 3.30 13.59
N LEU A 498 24.45 4.12 14.33
CA LEU A 498 24.33 5.58 14.26
C LEU A 498 24.68 6.13 12.88
N VAL A 499 25.75 5.64 12.24
CA VAL A 499 26.09 6.04 10.86
C VAL A 499 25.01 5.57 9.88
N GLY A 500 24.54 4.33 10.01
CA GLY A 500 23.44 3.79 9.19
C GLY A 500 22.14 4.58 9.36
N VAL A 501 21.83 5.02 10.58
CA VAL A 501 20.67 5.86 10.89
C VAL A 501 20.84 7.25 10.28
N ALA A 502 22.01 7.88 10.39
CA ALA A 502 22.25 9.20 9.82
C ALA A 502 22.11 9.19 8.29
N VAL A 503 22.72 8.20 7.62
CA VAL A 503 22.61 8.02 6.17
C VAL A 503 21.17 7.66 5.78
N GLY A 504 20.55 6.73 6.52
CA GLY A 504 19.19 6.27 6.28
C GLY A 504 18.15 7.37 6.46
N ALA A 505 18.32 8.26 7.43
CA ALA A 505 17.44 9.41 7.65
C ALA A 505 17.49 10.38 6.45
N GLY A 506 18.68 10.63 5.89
CA GLY A 506 18.82 11.43 4.67
C GLY A 506 18.10 10.82 3.46
N ILE A 507 18.28 9.51 3.24
CA ILE A 507 17.59 8.78 2.16
C ILE A 507 16.08 8.75 2.41
N ALA A 508 15.67 8.51 3.66
CA ALA A 508 14.27 8.42 4.06
C ALA A 508 13.55 9.76 3.90
N ALA A 509 14.22 10.90 4.13
CA ALA A 509 13.63 12.21 3.89
C ALA A 509 13.29 12.44 2.41
N VAL A 510 14.19 12.03 1.49
CA VAL A 510 13.94 12.10 0.05
C VAL A 510 12.80 11.14 -0.35
N PHE A 511 12.83 9.92 0.18
CA PHE A 511 11.80 8.91 -0.05
C PHE A 511 10.42 9.37 0.46
N ALA A 512 10.35 9.89 1.68
CA ALA A 512 9.13 10.37 2.33
C ALA A 512 8.48 11.51 1.53
N ARG A 513 9.29 12.44 0.99
CA ARG A 513 8.81 13.48 0.07
C ARG A 513 8.27 12.91 -1.24
N ALA A 514 8.97 11.93 -1.83
CA ALA A 514 8.51 11.30 -3.07
C ALA A 514 7.15 10.58 -2.91
N ILE A 515 6.83 10.10 -1.70
CA ILE A 515 5.57 9.43 -1.39
C ILE A 515 4.54 10.34 -0.71
N GLU A 516 4.85 11.61 -0.46
CA GLU A 516 4.00 12.52 0.32
C GLU A 516 2.59 12.66 -0.28
N SER A 517 2.49 12.71 -1.61
CA SER A 517 1.21 12.71 -2.35
C SER A 517 0.33 11.48 -2.12
N GLN A 518 0.87 10.43 -1.50
CA GLN A 518 0.15 9.18 -1.18
C GLN A 518 -0.17 9.06 0.32
N LEU A 519 0.39 9.95 1.16
CA LEU A 519 0.13 10.01 2.60
C LEU A 519 -1.13 10.82 2.89
N PHE A 520 -1.79 10.55 4.01
CA PHE A 520 -3.00 11.28 4.43
C PHE A 520 -2.89 11.78 5.87
N GLY A 521 -2.96 13.11 6.05
CA GLY A 521 -2.89 13.74 7.37
C GLY A 521 -1.55 13.55 8.10
N VAL A 522 -0.51 13.12 7.38
CA VAL A 522 0.83 12.89 7.92
C VAL A 522 1.82 13.61 7.02
N SER A 523 2.65 14.48 7.60
CA SER A 523 3.76 15.10 6.87
C SER A 523 4.88 14.08 6.62
N ALA A 524 5.65 14.26 5.55
CA ALA A 524 6.88 13.50 5.33
C ALA A 524 7.88 13.57 6.53
N ALA A 525 7.78 14.62 7.36
CA ALA A 525 8.61 14.86 8.53
C ALA A 525 7.94 14.47 9.88
N ASP A 526 7.06 13.47 9.88
CA ASP A 526 6.33 13.07 11.08
C ASP A 526 7.26 12.71 12.27
N PRO A 527 7.25 13.46 13.38
CA PRO A 527 8.24 13.32 14.45
C PRO A 527 8.15 11.96 15.15
N VAL A 528 6.94 11.42 15.32
CA VAL A 528 6.73 10.11 15.95
C VAL A 528 7.36 9.01 15.11
N THR A 529 7.11 9.00 13.80
CA THR A 529 7.69 8.01 12.89
C THR A 529 9.20 8.16 12.79
N LEU A 530 9.71 9.39 12.69
CA LEU A 530 11.13 9.69 12.62
C LEU A 530 11.91 9.37 13.90
N ALA A 531 11.26 9.37 15.07
CA ALA A 531 11.88 8.96 16.33
C ALA A 531 11.77 7.44 16.57
N ALA A 532 10.59 6.86 16.33
CA ALA A 532 10.33 5.45 16.61
C ALA A 532 11.13 4.50 15.70
N ALA A 533 11.24 4.81 14.41
CA ALA A 533 11.91 3.93 13.45
C ALA A 533 13.43 3.76 13.74
N PRO A 534 14.23 4.82 13.95
CA PRO A 534 15.62 4.69 14.39
C PRO A 534 15.76 3.97 15.73
N PHE A 535 14.89 4.26 16.69
CA PHE A 535 14.92 3.61 18.01
C PHE A 535 14.74 2.10 17.88
N ILE A 536 13.72 1.65 17.13
CA ILE A 536 13.47 0.22 16.86
C ILE A 536 14.68 -0.41 16.17
N LEU A 537 15.24 0.24 15.15
CA LEU A 537 16.38 -0.29 14.41
C LEU A 537 17.62 -0.45 15.30
N ILE A 538 17.94 0.55 16.14
CA ILE A 538 19.05 0.50 17.09
C ILE A 538 18.82 -0.60 18.13
N ALA A 539 17.61 -0.69 18.69
CA ALA A 539 17.26 -1.72 19.68
C ALA A 539 17.45 -3.13 19.09
N VAL A 540 16.99 -3.36 17.87
CA VAL A 540 17.18 -4.65 17.16
C VAL A 540 18.65 -4.92 16.86
N ALA A 541 19.42 -3.92 16.44
CA ALA A 541 20.85 -4.06 16.18
C ALA A 541 21.64 -4.44 17.45
N LEU A 542 21.31 -3.82 18.58
CA LEU A 542 21.89 -4.14 19.88
C LEU A 542 21.48 -5.53 20.36
N ALA A 543 20.21 -5.90 20.22
CA ALA A 543 19.71 -7.23 20.57
C ALA A 543 20.40 -8.33 19.73
N ALA A 544 20.56 -8.12 18.42
CA ALA A 544 21.25 -9.04 17.53
C ALA A 544 22.75 -9.19 17.87
N THR A 545 23.36 -8.14 18.43
CA THR A 545 24.77 -8.12 18.86
C THR A 545 24.95 -8.77 20.23
N PHE A 546 23.96 -8.66 21.10
CA PHE A 546 24.05 -9.08 22.49
C PHE A 546 24.34 -10.58 22.63
N VAL A 547 23.67 -11.43 21.84
CA VAL A 547 23.87 -12.89 21.90
C VAL A 547 25.31 -13.32 21.58
N PRO A 548 25.89 -12.97 20.42
CA PRO A 548 27.27 -13.35 20.11
C PRO A 548 28.30 -12.66 21.00
N ALA A 549 28.06 -11.41 21.42
CA ALA A 549 28.95 -10.69 22.32
C ALA A 549 28.96 -11.33 23.72
N ARG A 550 27.80 -11.72 24.26
CA ARG A 550 27.73 -12.46 25.52
C ARG A 550 28.44 -13.80 25.42
N ARG A 551 28.22 -14.57 24.34
CA ARG A 551 28.94 -15.84 24.12
C ARG A 551 30.46 -15.62 24.15
N ALA A 552 30.97 -14.55 23.56
CA ALA A 552 32.41 -14.20 23.59
C ALA A 552 32.96 -14.04 25.01
N THR A 553 32.21 -13.40 25.90
CA THR A 553 32.65 -13.13 27.29
C THR A 553 32.64 -14.36 28.20
N HIS A 554 32.03 -15.46 27.75
CA HIS A 554 31.95 -16.72 28.48
C HIS A 554 32.92 -17.79 27.95
N ILE A 555 33.78 -17.46 26.99
CA ILE A 555 34.82 -18.37 26.50
C ILE A 555 35.89 -18.53 27.60
N ASP A 556 36.29 -19.76 27.87
CA ASP A 556 37.38 -20.07 28.80
C ASP A 556 38.71 -19.50 28.27
N PRO A 557 39.39 -18.61 29.03
CA PRO A 557 40.67 -18.03 28.62
C PRO A 557 41.73 -19.08 28.28
N MET A 558 41.72 -20.23 28.97
CA MET A 558 42.68 -21.31 28.74
C MET A 558 42.45 -22.02 27.41
N LEU A 559 41.19 -22.17 26.97
CA LEU A 559 40.85 -22.70 25.65
C LEU A 559 41.15 -21.70 24.53
N ALA A 560 40.92 -20.40 24.77
CA ALA A 560 41.15 -19.34 23.79
C ALA A 560 42.64 -19.10 23.44
N VAL A 561 43.56 -19.46 24.35
CA VAL A 561 45.02 -19.33 24.13
C VAL A 561 45.64 -20.61 23.56
N ARG A 562 44.99 -21.77 23.73
CA ARG A 562 45.47 -23.09 23.25
C ARG A 562 45.07 -23.46 21.81
N THR A 563 44.13 -22.75 21.19
CA THR A 563 43.75 -23.02 19.79
C THR A 563 44.84 -22.49 18.83
N GLU A 564 45.59 -23.42 18.22
CA GLU A 564 46.48 -23.21 17.07
C GLU A 564 45.72 -23.04 15.74
#